data_AF-A0AAP2D988-F1
#
_entry.id   AF-A0AAP2D988-F1
#
_cell.length_a   1.000
_cell.length_b   1.000
_cell.length_c   1.000
_cell.angle_alpha   90.00
_cell.angle_beta   90.00
_cell.angle_gamma   90.00
#
_symmetry.space_group_name_H-M   'P 1'
#
loop_
_entity.id
_entity.type
_entity.pdbx_description
1 polymer ?
#
loop_
_entity_poly.entity_id
_entity_poly.type
_entity_poly.pdbx_seq_one_letter_code
_entity_poly.pdbx_strand_id
1 'polypeptide(L)'
;MQYRSPIPVLQYAGAPQEQPDVNSLLRIQKRLLVELDHGGTGSLPIGTQSLTKDDILTLIEDLKQQQSFLFHQWVYDNPRLLALLEKGTAPGGGPLYDRNLSYRAEFRQFKIFVSPYLVQPVGKGVNQAVLKRDFATARAFLSARHPLEPTFFDDTFGKLGHSLKSLAEEIKRTERKEINFVPGHYGFVDGTFVDFLNDLPEALSQYREMLAIAFINLSVEIQTTHPDFCQHIYSYLQGLHCSQETKRIIMQNRAVFNRHQEKQEASSNRGGSRTGCGAFVGIAFFIITLLRVLINIADDDDQGYTPPGVNQVDIPSAAVITLSEMGYQTFTAQIQHIVKRQLTAHGKDSIAEVIRRQPLYIPPAEAPLYPDFCEPMLNYQPQNAVRTELTNNSEYDIVVFLRNQQATYVAFLAKGQKVETKMVAQDALSFYAGNDWSYDVTFKAHLFMRAGVERTVHGAFLSSDSTTLNYLNRSYQYLGSYPSHGVIGIAFTSPNEDGLQVLGCNNENFTEFEGFAKYK
;
A
#
# COMPACT_ATOMS: atom_id res chain seq x y z
N MET A 1 -10.33 6.28 27.30
CA MET A 1 -10.49 5.52 28.55
C MET A 1 -9.36 4.52 28.64
N GLN A 2 -8.83 4.28 29.84
CA GLN A 2 -7.80 3.27 30.06
C GLN A 2 -8.46 1.91 30.22
N TYR A 3 -7.97 0.90 29.51
CA TYR A 3 -8.49 -0.46 29.63
C TYR A 3 -8.20 -1.01 31.03
N ARG A 4 -9.16 -1.78 31.57
CA ARG A 4 -8.98 -2.57 32.79
C ARG A 4 -9.49 -3.97 32.53
N SER A 5 -8.67 -4.98 32.78
CA SER A 5 -9.11 -6.36 32.60
C SER A 5 -10.11 -6.74 33.70
N PRO A 6 -11.28 -7.30 33.35
CA PRO A 6 -12.22 -7.81 34.34
C PRO A 6 -11.81 -9.20 34.89
N ILE A 7 -10.86 -9.90 34.26
CA ILE A 7 -10.49 -11.27 34.61
C ILE A 7 -9.94 -11.39 36.05
N PRO A 8 -9.03 -10.52 36.55
CA PRO A 8 -8.61 -10.53 37.95
C PRO A 8 -9.78 -10.35 38.94
N VAL A 9 -10.79 -9.57 38.58
CA VAL A 9 -11.97 -9.31 39.42
C VAL A 9 -12.83 -10.56 39.52
N LEU A 10 -13.02 -11.27 38.41
CA LEU A 10 -13.72 -12.55 38.38
C LEU A 10 -12.98 -13.61 39.20
N GLN A 11 -11.66 -13.70 39.06
CA GLN A 11 -10.82 -14.61 39.85
C GLN A 11 -10.92 -14.31 41.35
N TYR A 12 -10.85 -13.04 41.74
CA TYR A 12 -10.99 -12.61 43.12
C TYR A 12 -12.37 -12.98 43.71
N ALA A 13 -13.44 -12.79 42.92
CA ALA A 13 -14.79 -13.15 43.32
C ALA A 13 -15.06 -14.68 43.37
N GLY A 14 -14.09 -15.51 42.97
CA GLY A 14 -14.22 -16.95 42.91
C GLY A 14 -15.11 -17.44 41.76
N ALA A 15 -15.18 -16.68 40.67
CA ALA A 15 -15.87 -17.12 39.46
C ALA A 15 -15.15 -18.34 38.83
N PRO A 16 -15.87 -19.26 38.18
CA PRO A 16 -15.24 -20.31 37.39
C PRO A 16 -14.40 -19.72 36.25
N GLN A 17 -13.42 -20.48 35.75
CA GLN A 17 -12.60 -20.07 34.60
C GLN A 17 -13.40 -20.07 33.27
N GLU A 18 -14.52 -20.78 33.24
CA GLU A 18 -15.46 -20.78 32.12
C GLU A 18 -16.27 -19.48 32.08
N GLN A 19 -16.90 -19.21 30.93
CA GLN A 19 -17.72 -18.01 30.74
C GLN A 19 -18.85 -17.96 31.77
N PRO A 20 -18.88 -16.97 32.67
CA PRO A 20 -19.91 -16.87 33.69
C PRO A 20 -21.25 -16.51 33.03
N ASP A 21 -22.33 -17.18 33.47
CA ASP A 21 -23.68 -16.79 33.06
C ASP A 21 -24.09 -15.44 33.67
N VAL A 22 -25.13 -14.81 33.10
CA VAL A 22 -25.60 -13.48 33.54
C VAL A 22 -25.97 -13.47 35.03
N ASN A 23 -26.56 -14.56 35.52
CA ASN A 23 -26.95 -14.68 36.93
C ASN A 23 -25.73 -14.73 37.86
N SER A 24 -24.67 -15.42 37.45
CA SER A 24 -23.40 -15.50 38.16
C SER A 24 -22.70 -14.14 38.18
N LEU A 25 -22.70 -13.42 37.05
CA LEU A 25 -22.20 -12.04 36.99
C LEU A 25 -22.94 -11.11 37.95
N LEU A 26 -24.28 -11.20 38.04
CA LEU A 26 -25.06 -10.41 39.00
C LEU A 26 -24.77 -10.76 40.46
N ARG A 27 -24.51 -12.04 40.77
CA ARG A 27 -24.11 -12.48 42.12
C ARG A 27 -22.73 -11.94 42.48
N ILE A 28 -21.78 -12.03 41.55
CA ILE A 28 -20.43 -11.48 41.69
C ILE A 28 -20.51 -9.96 41.91
N GLN A 29 -21.29 -9.24 41.11
CA GLN A 29 -21.51 -7.81 41.27
C GLN A 29 -22.00 -7.45 42.67
N LYS A 30 -23.06 -8.12 43.15
CA LYS A 30 -23.61 -7.89 44.50
C LYS A 30 -22.56 -8.14 45.58
N ARG A 31 -21.80 -9.23 45.45
CA ARG A 31 -20.74 -9.57 46.40
C ARG A 31 -19.67 -8.48 46.45
N LEU A 32 -19.14 -8.05 45.30
CA LEU A 32 -18.10 -7.02 45.22
C LEU A 32 -18.58 -5.67 45.78
N LEU A 33 -19.84 -5.29 45.52
CA LEU A 33 -20.42 -4.06 46.08
C LEU A 33 -20.57 -4.13 47.60
N VAL A 34 -20.96 -5.29 48.14
CA VAL A 34 -21.00 -5.49 49.60
C VAL A 34 -19.59 -5.40 50.20
N GLU A 35 -18.59 -6.04 49.59
CA GLU A 35 -17.20 -5.97 50.06
C GLU A 35 -16.64 -4.53 50.00
N LEU A 36 -16.99 -3.77 48.95
CA LEU A 36 -16.66 -2.35 48.83
C LEU A 36 -17.27 -1.51 49.98
N ASP A 37 -18.56 -1.71 50.27
CA ASP A 37 -19.27 -0.98 51.34
C ASP A 37 -18.70 -1.30 52.73
N HIS A 38 -18.25 -2.55 52.96
CA HIS A 38 -17.59 -2.95 54.21
C HIS A 38 -16.16 -2.41 54.35
N GLY A 39 -15.47 -2.15 53.23
CA GLY A 39 -14.08 -1.66 53.24
C GLY A 39 -13.91 -0.24 53.76
N GLY A 40 -14.95 0.60 53.74
CA GLY A 40 -14.96 1.95 54.31
C GLY A 40 -14.10 3.00 53.58
N THR A 41 -13.24 2.59 52.64
CA THR A 41 -12.34 3.45 51.85
C THR A 41 -12.97 3.99 50.56
N GLY A 42 -14.17 3.54 50.21
CA GLY A 42 -14.81 3.85 48.92
C GLY A 42 -14.13 3.21 47.70
N SER A 43 -13.14 2.33 47.91
CA SER A 43 -12.46 1.59 46.85
C SER A 43 -12.07 0.18 47.30
N LEU A 44 -12.16 -0.78 46.38
CA LEU A 44 -11.84 -2.19 46.63
C LEU A 44 -10.50 -2.53 45.94
N PRO A 45 -9.43 -2.81 46.70
CA PRO A 45 -8.15 -3.20 46.12
C PRO A 45 -8.20 -4.66 45.64
N ILE A 46 -8.07 -4.86 44.32
CA ILE A 46 -7.98 -6.18 43.70
C ILE A 46 -6.67 -6.25 42.89
N GLY A 47 -5.71 -7.01 43.41
CA GLY A 47 -4.36 -7.10 42.81
C GLY A 47 -3.67 -5.74 42.80
N THR A 48 -3.32 -5.24 41.61
CA THR A 48 -2.70 -3.91 41.44
C THR A 48 -3.71 -2.80 41.14
N GLN A 49 -5.02 -3.13 41.11
CA GLN A 49 -6.08 -2.18 40.78
C GLN A 49 -6.82 -1.76 42.04
N SER A 50 -7.21 -0.49 42.10
CA SER A 50 -8.14 0.03 43.10
C SER A 50 -9.43 0.38 42.38
N LEU A 51 -10.50 -0.37 42.67
CA LEU A 51 -11.77 -0.27 41.95
C LEU A 51 -12.80 0.50 42.75
N THR A 52 -13.42 1.49 42.12
CA THR A 52 -14.57 2.20 42.65
C THR A 52 -15.88 1.44 42.39
N LYS A 53 -16.98 1.90 42.98
CA LYS A 53 -18.33 1.37 42.67
C LYS A 53 -18.61 1.40 41.17
N ASP A 54 -18.35 2.54 40.52
CA ASP A 54 -18.62 2.72 39.10
C ASP A 54 -17.73 1.80 38.24
N ASP A 55 -16.46 1.62 38.60
CA ASP A 55 -15.57 0.67 37.92
C ASP A 55 -16.13 -0.76 37.96
N ILE A 56 -16.61 -1.21 39.13
CA ILE A 56 -17.20 -2.56 39.29
C ILE A 56 -18.47 -2.68 38.45
N LEU A 57 -19.34 -1.67 38.46
CA LEU A 57 -20.57 -1.68 37.67
C LEU A 57 -20.29 -1.74 36.16
N THR A 58 -19.37 -0.90 35.67
CA THR A 58 -18.99 -0.87 34.25
C THR A 58 -18.34 -2.19 33.82
N LEU A 59 -17.38 -2.71 34.60
CA LEU A 59 -16.69 -3.98 34.27
C LEU A 59 -17.68 -5.15 34.17
N ILE A 60 -18.64 -5.24 35.09
CA ILE A 60 -19.65 -6.31 35.04
C ILE A 60 -20.62 -6.11 33.88
N GLU A 61 -21.01 -4.88 33.57
CA GLU A 61 -21.91 -4.59 32.44
C GLU A 61 -21.26 -4.96 31.11
N ASP A 62 -19.97 -4.63 30.91
CA ASP A 62 -19.20 -5.00 29.72
C ASP A 62 -19.13 -6.53 29.56
N LEU A 63 -18.97 -7.26 30.67
CA LEU A 63 -18.93 -8.72 30.70
C LEU A 63 -20.26 -9.41 30.35
N LYS A 64 -21.41 -8.75 30.52
CA LYS A 64 -22.71 -9.33 30.16
C LYS A 64 -22.84 -9.53 28.65
N GLN A 65 -22.04 -8.82 27.85
CA GLN A 65 -21.97 -9.01 26.42
C GLN A 65 -21.10 -10.24 26.13
N GLN A 66 -21.70 -11.35 25.66
CA GLN A 66 -21.02 -12.65 25.56
C GLN A 66 -19.69 -12.62 24.78
N GLN A 67 -19.60 -11.82 23.71
CA GLN A 67 -18.37 -11.69 22.91
C GLN A 67 -17.25 -10.95 23.66
N SER A 68 -17.58 -10.06 24.59
CA SER A 68 -16.61 -9.28 25.35
C SER A 68 -15.78 -10.17 26.27
N PHE A 69 -16.37 -11.19 26.92
CA PHE A 69 -15.63 -12.08 27.82
C PHE A 69 -14.45 -12.77 27.12
N LEU A 70 -14.69 -13.34 25.92
CA LEU A 70 -13.64 -14.01 25.13
C LEU A 70 -12.47 -13.06 24.82
N PHE A 71 -12.77 -11.82 24.43
CA PHE A 71 -11.74 -10.84 24.08
C PHE A 71 -10.98 -10.34 25.31
N HIS A 72 -11.65 -10.13 26.44
CA HIS A 72 -10.99 -9.85 27.71
C HIS A 72 -10.04 -10.97 28.12
N GLN A 73 -10.44 -12.23 27.92
CA GLN A 73 -9.58 -13.39 28.16
C GLN A 73 -8.34 -13.37 27.25
N TRP A 74 -8.50 -13.10 25.95
CA TRP A 74 -7.35 -13.02 25.03
C TRP A 74 -6.35 -11.92 25.40
N VAL A 75 -6.85 -10.78 25.86
CA VAL A 75 -5.99 -9.70 26.39
C VAL A 75 -5.26 -10.16 27.64
N TYR A 76 -5.97 -10.79 28.58
CA TYR A 76 -5.41 -11.26 29.84
C TYR A 76 -4.34 -12.34 29.65
N ASP A 77 -4.56 -13.27 28.72
CA ASP A 77 -3.62 -14.32 28.34
C ASP A 77 -2.39 -13.79 27.60
N ASN A 78 -2.38 -12.50 27.22
CA ASN A 78 -1.25 -11.79 26.64
C ASN A 78 -0.68 -10.75 27.61
N PRO A 79 0.26 -11.10 28.51
CA PRO A 79 0.77 -10.19 29.54
C PRO A 79 1.36 -8.89 28.99
N ARG A 80 1.95 -8.91 27.78
CA ARG A 80 2.49 -7.71 27.14
C ARG A 80 1.41 -6.78 26.62
N LEU A 81 0.36 -7.33 26.01
CA LEU A 81 -0.79 -6.56 25.55
C LEU A 81 -1.53 -5.98 26.75
N LEU A 82 -1.73 -6.79 27.80
CA LEU A 82 -2.32 -6.34 29.05
C LEU A 82 -1.50 -5.20 29.67
N ALA A 83 -0.17 -5.33 29.76
CA ALA A 83 0.69 -4.27 30.27
C ALA A 83 0.64 -2.99 29.41
N LEU A 84 0.57 -3.12 28.10
CA LEU A 84 0.38 -1.98 27.19
C LEU A 84 -0.95 -1.27 27.47
N LEU A 85 -2.04 -2.02 27.55
CA LEU A 85 -3.39 -1.49 27.69
C LEU A 85 -3.65 -0.91 29.09
N GLU A 86 -3.14 -1.55 30.14
CA GLU A 86 -3.34 -1.11 31.53
C GLU A 86 -2.28 -0.15 32.04
N LYS A 87 -1.05 -0.15 31.51
CA LYS A 87 0.05 0.67 32.05
C LYS A 87 0.67 1.60 31.00
N GLY A 88 0.35 1.43 29.71
CA GLY A 88 0.98 2.16 28.63
C GLY A 88 2.45 1.81 28.43
N THR A 89 2.90 0.63 28.88
CA THR A 89 4.29 0.20 28.80
C THR A 89 4.49 -0.96 27.83
N ALA A 90 5.68 -1.04 27.24
CA ALA A 90 6.07 -2.09 26.30
C ALA A 90 7.18 -2.98 26.91
N PRO A 91 6.85 -3.87 27.86
CA PRO A 91 7.87 -4.66 28.55
C PRO A 91 8.54 -5.68 27.61
N GLY A 92 9.87 -5.63 27.54
CA GLY A 92 10.67 -6.77 27.05
C GLY A 92 10.93 -6.86 25.55
N GLY A 93 11.11 -5.75 24.83
CA GLY A 93 11.80 -5.67 23.54
C GLY A 93 11.26 -6.51 22.37
N GLY A 94 10.07 -7.10 22.50
CA GLY A 94 9.47 -7.93 21.46
C GLY A 94 8.04 -7.51 21.12
N PRO A 95 7.31 -8.30 20.32
CA PRO A 95 5.95 -7.97 19.94
C PRO A 95 5.05 -7.86 21.16
N LEU A 96 4.14 -6.88 21.12
CA LEU A 96 3.20 -6.56 22.21
C LEU A 96 1.92 -7.38 22.14
N TYR A 97 1.72 -8.19 21.10
CA TYR A 97 0.60 -9.11 21.00
C TYR A 97 1.07 -10.45 20.42
N ASP A 98 0.39 -11.54 20.80
CA ASP A 98 0.59 -12.84 20.21
C ASP A 98 0.05 -12.88 18.77
N ARG A 99 0.95 -13.12 17.81
CA ARG A 99 0.60 -13.26 16.39
C ARG A 99 -0.38 -14.41 16.16
N ASN A 100 -0.43 -15.42 17.02
CA ASN A 100 -1.38 -16.52 16.85
C ASN A 100 -2.84 -16.06 16.96
N LEU A 101 -3.11 -14.92 17.62
CA LEU A 101 -4.46 -14.35 17.67
C LEU A 101 -4.96 -13.98 16.28
N SER A 102 -4.08 -13.61 15.33
CA SER A 102 -4.50 -13.20 13.99
C SER A 102 -5.07 -14.31 13.13
N TYR A 103 -4.87 -15.58 13.52
CA TYR A 103 -5.40 -16.73 12.80
C TYR A 103 -6.78 -17.17 13.30
N ARG A 104 -7.31 -16.53 14.35
CA ARG A 104 -8.63 -16.86 14.92
C ARG A 104 -9.75 -16.24 14.10
N ALA A 105 -10.86 -16.95 13.95
CA ALA A 105 -12.01 -16.49 13.16
C ALA A 105 -12.61 -15.18 13.71
N GLU A 106 -12.55 -14.99 15.03
CA GLU A 106 -13.08 -13.83 15.74
C GLU A 106 -12.09 -12.67 15.80
N PHE A 107 -10.92 -12.78 15.17
CA PHE A 107 -9.89 -11.75 15.24
C PHE A 107 -10.38 -10.39 14.72
N ARG A 108 -11.25 -10.37 13.72
CA ARG A 108 -11.84 -9.12 13.20
C ARG A 108 -12.64 -8.39 14.27
N GLN A 109 -13.49 -9.10 15.01
CA GLN A 109 -14.29 -8.53 16.11
C GLN A 109 -13.38 -8.13 17.27
N PHE A 110 -12.35 -8.93 17.56
CA PHE A 110 -11.33 -8.59 18.54
C PHE A 110 -10.63 -7.26 18.22
N LYS A 111 -10.27 -7.01 16.95
CA LYS A 111 -9.68 -5.74 16.52
C LYS A 111 -10.61 -4.57 16.82
N ILE A 112 -11.90 -4.67 16.46
CA ILE A 112 -12.90 -3.63 16.75
C ILE A 112 -12.98 -3.36 18.25
N PHE A 113 -12.99 -4.42 19.06
CA PHE A 113 -13.04 -4.33 20.51
C PHE A 113 -11.79 -3.66 21.11
N VAL A 114 -10.58 -4.07 20.69
CA VAL A 114 -9.33 -3.65 21.35
C VAL A 114 -8.82 -2.30 20.83
N SER A 115 -9.17 -1.91 19.61
CA SER A 115 -8.64 -0.71 18.95
C SER A 115 -8.81 0.58 19.74
N PRO A 116 -9.99 0.91 20.31
CA PRO A 116 -10.19 2.13 21.09
C PRO A 116 -9.22 2.25 22.28
N TYR A 117 -8.81 1.12 22.85
CA TYR A 117 -7.88 1.07 23.97
C TYR A 117 -6.40 1.13 23.53
N LEU A 118 -6.09 0.81 22.28
CA LEU A 118 -4.73 0.86 21.73
C LEU A 118 -4.29 2.25 21.28
N VAL A 119 -5.22 3.08 20.79
CA VAL A 119 -4.91 4.38 20.14
C VAL A 119 -3.94 5.22 20.97
N GLN A 120 -4.31 5.49 22.22
CA GLN A 120 -3.55 6.39 23.09
C GLN A 120 -2.21 5.79 23.56
N PRO A 121 -2.13 4.57 24.11
CA PRO A 121 -0.86 4.01 24.56
C PRO A 121 0.11 3.74 23.40
N VAL A 122 -0.37 3.23 22.25
CA VAL A 122 0.48 2.98 21.08
C VAL A 122 0.98 4.29 20.48
N GLY A 123 0.09 5.24 20.20
CA GLY A 123 0.44 6.52 19.60
C GLY A 123 1.40 7.33 20.47
N LYS A 124 1.14 7.39 21.78
CA LYS A 124 2.04 8.04 22.74
C LYS A 124 3.39 7.31 22.83
N GLY A 125 3.37 5.99 22.96
CA GLY A 125 4.57 5.17 23.13
C GLY A 125 5.52 5.25 21.95
N VAL A 126 5.01 5.05 20.72
CA VAL A 126 5.84 5.15 19.51
C VAL A 126 6.40 6.56 19.33
N ASN A 127 5.61 7.60 19.55
CA ASN A 127 6.06 8.97 19.35
C ASN A 127 7.14 9.37 20.37
N GLN A 128 6.96 9.00 21.65
CA GLN A 128 7.96 9.24 22.68
C GLN A 128 9.27 8.49 22.42
N ALA A 129 9.18 7.26 21.93
CA ALA A 129 10.35 6.46 21.58
C ALA A 129 11.13 7.10 20.41
N VAL A 130 10.44 7.56 19.36
CA VAL A 130 11.06 8.27 18.23
C VAL A 130 11.73 9.57 18.65
N LEU A 131 11.08 10.38 19.50
CA LEU A 131 11.67 11.61 20.04
C LEU A 131 12.94 11.35 20.86
N LYS A 132 13.01 10.20 21.53
CA LYS A 132 14.19 9.75 22.29
C LYS A 132 15.23 9.01 21.45
N ARG A 133 14.99 8.82 20.15
CA ARG A 133 15.81 8.01 19.23
C ARG A 133 15.92 6.53 19.66
N ASP A 134 14.94 6.02 20.42
CA ASP A 134 14.87 4.62 20.83
C ASP A 134 13.98 3.83 19.83
N PHE A 135 14.56 3.49 18.69
CA PHE A 135 13.83 2.83 17.60
C PHE A 135 13.47 1.37 17.91
N ALA A 136 14.22 0.70 18.78
CA ALA A 136 13.86 -0.62 19.28
C ALA A 136 12.53 -0.58 20.06
N THR A 137 12.39 0.36 20.99
CA THR A 137 11.13 0.58 21.70
C THR A 137 10.02 1.05 20.77
N ALA A 138 10.32 1.93 19.81
CA ALA A 138 9.34 2.39 18.82
C ALA A 138 8.76 1.23 18.01
N ARG A 139 9.61 0.27 17.59
CA ARG A 139 9.18 -0.96 16.91
C ARG A 139 8.30 -1.85 17.78
N ALA A 140 8.64 -1.99 19.06
CA ALA A 140 7.80 -2.75 19.99
C ALA A 140 6.38 -2.18 20.02
N PHE A 141 6.22 -0.85 20.15
CA PHE A 141 4.91 -0.20 20.06
C PHE A 141 4.25 -0.38 18.69
N LEU A 142 5.00 -0.22 17.59
CA LEU A 142 4.46 -0.42 16.23
C LEU A 142 3.97 -1.85 15.97
N SER A 143 4.46 -2.86 16.69
CA SER A 143 3.95 -4.23 16.56
C SER A 143 2.47 -4.34 16.94
N ALA A 144 1.98 -3.46 17.83
CA ALA A 144 0.57 -3.40 18.21
C ALA A 144 -0.34 -2.78 17.13
N ARG A 145 0.21 -2.39 15.96
CA ARG A 145 -0.61 -1.94 14.82
C ARG A 145 -1.48 -3.05 14.22
N HIS A 146 -1.05 -4.31 14.34
CA HIS A 146 -1.77 -5.43 13.74
C HIS A 146 -3.17 -5.65 14.34
N PRO A 147 -3.37 -5.61 15.67
CA PRO A 147 -4.71 -5.63 16.25
C PRO A 147 -5.47 -4.30 16.14
N LEU A 148 -4.91 -3.26 15.52
CA LEU A 148 -5.56 -1.96 15.36
C LEU A 148 -6.42 -1.90 14.09
N GLU A 149 -7.64 -1.39 14.20
CA GLU A 149 -8.53 -1.13 13.08
C GLU A 149 -8.04 0.08 12.26
N PRO A 150 -8.07 0.02 10.91
CA PRO A 150 -7.58 1.10 10.05
C PRO A 150 -8.21 2.47 10.33
N THR A 151 -9.48 2.49 10.77
CA THR A 151 -10.20 3.74 11.10
C THR A 151 -9.57 4.53 12.24
N PHE A 152 -8.72 3.90 13.07
CA PHE A 152 -8.01 4.55 14.18
C PHE A 152 -6.56 4.90 13.84
N PHE A 153 -6.11 4.68 12.60
CA PHE A 153 -4.70 4.88 12.26
C PHE A 153 -4.28 6.34 12.36
N ASP A 154 -5.11 7.28 11.90
CA ASP A 154 -4.79 8.71 11.95
C ASP A 154 -4.72 9.21 13.39
N ASP A 155 -5.66 8.80 14.25
CA ASP A 155 -5.65 9.14 15.68
C ASP A 155 -4.42 8.57 16.40
N THR A 156 -3.97 7.39 15.98
CA THR A 156 -2.83 6.69 16.60
C THR A 156 -1.49 7.24 16.10
N PHE A 157 -1.36 7.45 14.80
CA PHE A 157 -0.08 7.70 14.13
C PHE A 157 0.09 9.10 13.53
N GLY A 158 -0.93 9.96 13.54
CA GLY A 158 -0.82 11.33 13.01
C GLY A 158 0.34 12.13 13.62
N LYS A 159 0.53 12.01 14.95
CA LYS A 159 1.67 12.64 15.65
C LYS A 159 3.03 12.05 15.24
N LEU A 160 3.06 10.74 14.95
CA LEU A 160 4.27 10.09 14.48
C LEU A 160 4.70 10.67 13.12
N GLY A 161 3.76 10.88 12.19
CA GLY A 161 4.04 11.54 10.92
C GLY A 161 4.72 12.91 11.09
N HIS A 162 4.22 13.73 12.02
CA HIS A 162 4.86 15.01 12.34
C HIS A 162 6.28 14.86 12.91
N SER A 163 6.50 13.89 13.81
CA SER A 163 7.84 13.62 14.36
C SER A 163 8.83 13.14 13.30
N LEU A 164 8.39 12.28 12.37
CA LEU A 164 9.22 11.84 11.24
C LEU A 164 9.53 12.99 10.28
N LYS A 165 8.55 13.86 10.02
CA LYS A 165 8.78 15.09 9.24
C LYS A 165 9.78 16.02 9.91
N SER A 166 9.62 16.24 11.22
CA SER A 166 10.58 17.05 11.99
C SER A 166 11.99 16.47 11.93
N LEU A 167 12.13 15.15 11.99
CA LEU A 167 13.43 14.48 11.85
C LEU A 167 14.03 14.68 10.44
N ALA A 168 13.21 14.59 9.39
CA ALA A 168 13.68 14.86 8.03
C ALA A 168 14.14 16.31 7.85
N GLU A 169 13.39 17.27 8.42
CA GLU A 169 13.78 18.69 8.37
C GLU A 169 15.06 18.96 9.17
N GLU A 170 15.27 18.31 10.32
CA GLU A 170 16.53 18.39 11.07
C GLU A 170 17.75 17.94 10.24
N ILE A 171 17.58 16.83 9.49
CA ILE A 171 18.61 16.32 8.57
C ILE A 171 18.87 17.35 7.45
N LYS A 172 17.82 17.90 6.83
CA LYS A 172 17.94 18.92 5.78
C LYS A 172 18.60 20.22 6.28
N ARG A 173 18.33 20.65 7.51
CA ARG A 173 19.01 21.82 8.10
C ARG A 173 20.50 21.58 8.29
N THR A 174 20.90 20.35 8.62
CA THR A 174 22.31 19.96 8.70
C THR A 174 22.97 19.92 7.32
N GLU A 175 22.28 19.37 6.31
CA GLU A 175 22.70 19.42 4.90
C GLU A 175 22.95 20.87 4.44
N ARG A 176 22.03 21.78 4.75
CA ARG A 176 22.13 23.21 4.41
C ARG A 176 23.18 23.98 5.22
N LYS A 177 23.92 23.32 6.12
CA LYS A 177 24.89 23.93 7.04
C LYS A 177 24.28 24.97 7.98
N GLU A 178 22.97 24.93 8.19
CA GLU A 178 22.32 25.73 9.24
C GLU A 178 22.68 25.17 10.63
N ILE A 179 23.03 23.88 10.69
CA ILE A 179 23.52 23.17 11.87
C ILE A 179 24.82 22.46 11.49
N ASN A 180 25.82 22.53 12.36
CA ASN A 180 27.07 21.81 12.16
C ASN A 180 26.83 20.30 12.26
N PHE A 181 27.35 19.55 11.28
CA PHE A 181 27.30 18.11 11.32
C PHE A 181 28.19 17.57 12.45
N VAL A 182 27.59 16.76 13.33
CA VAL A 182 28.28 16.05 14.41
C VAL A 182 27.86 14.57 14.30
N PRO A 183 28.78 13.63 14.00
CA PRO A 183 28.43 12.22 13.82
C PRO A 183 27.63 11.63 14.99
N GLY A 184 27.95 12.04 16.23
CA GLY A 184 27.27 11.58 17.44
C GLY A 184 25.77 11.93 17.48
N HIS A 185 25.34 13.03 16.86
CA HIS A 185 23.92 13.38 16.78
C HIS A 185 23.11 12.39 15.93
N TYR A 186 23.78 11.71 15.00
CA TYR A 186 23.20 10.71 14.11
C TYR A 186 23.58 9.28 14.49
N GLY A 187 24.09 9.07 15.71
CA GLY A 187 24.45 7.73 16.20
C GLY A 187 23.27 6.76 16.27
N PHE A 188 22.03 7.27 16.16
CA PHE A 188 20.81 6.48 16.09
C PHE A 188 20.55 5.86 14.71
N VAL A 189 21.29 6.26 13.67
CA VAL A 189 21.14 5.71 12.32
C VAL A 189 21.84 4.34 12.29
N ASP A 190 21.08 3.32 12.66
CA ASP A 190 21.52 1.94 12.73
C ASP A 190 20.52 0.96 12.10
N GLY A 191 20.76 -0.35 12.22
CA GLY A 191 19.84 -1.37 11.72
C GLY A 191 18.45 -1.31 12.38
N THR A 192 18.35 -0.90 13.66
CA THR A 192 17.06 -0.78 14.34
C THR A 192 16.23 0.37 13.80
N PHE A 193 16.88 1.47 13.40
CA PHE A 193 16.25 2.58 12.71
C PHE A 193 15.72 2.17 11.33
N VAL A 194 16.52 1.45 10.54
CA VAL A 194 16.08 0.94 9.22
C VAL A 194 14.87 0.02 9.37
N ASP A 195 14.96 -0.94 10.29
CA ASP A 195 13.86 -1.85 10.53
C ASP A 195 12.60 -1.12 11.01
N PHE A 196 12.76 -0.09 11.84
CA PHE A 196 11.66 0.75 12.29
C PHE A 196 10.96 1.44 11.11
N LEU A 197 11.72 2.02 10.19
CA LEU A 197 11.17 2.66 8.99
C LEU A 197 10.48 1.63 8.07
N ASN A 198 11.04 0.42 7.96
CA ASN A 198 10.43 -0.67 7.20
C ASN A 198 9.15 -1.21 7.85
N ASP A 199 9.04 -1.10 9.17
CA ASP A 199 7.86 -1.46 9.95
C ASP A 199 6.80 -0.35 9.99
N LEU A 200 7.01 0.81 9.36
CA LEU A 200 5.97 1.85 9.30
C LEU A 200 4.72 1.35 8.55
N PRO A 201 3.50 1.73 9.00
CA PRO A 201 2.29 1.53 8.23
C PRO A 201 2.39 2.17 6.84
N GLU A 202 1.70 1.62 5.84
CA GLU A 202 1.74 2.13 4.47
C GLU A 202 1.29 3.60 4.37
N ALA A 203 0.33 4.02 5.20
CA ALA A 203 -0.08 5.43 5.31
C ALA A 203 1.07 6.39 5.68
N LEU A 204 2.18 5.88 6.21
CA LEU A 204 3.38 6.64 6.55
C LEU A 204 4.58 6.36 5.60
N SER A 205 4.38 5.63 4.49
CA SER A 205 5.47 5.28 3.57
C SER A 205 6.15 6.50 2.95
N GLN A 206 5.41 7.59 2.72
CA GLN A 206 5.97 8.87 2.27
C GLN A 206 7.04 9.44 3.21
N TYR A 207 6.93 9.21 4.53
CA TYR A 207 7.92 9.70 5.50
C TYR A 207 9.21 8.89 5.45
N ARG A 208 9.11 7.58 5.13
CA ARG A 208 10.27 6.72 4.86
C ARG A 208 11.04 7.21 3.62
N GLU A 209 10.33 7.55 2.54
CA GLU A 209 10.94 8.15 1.33
C GLU A 209 11.65 9.47 1.64
N MET A 210 10.95 10.38 2.33
CA MET A 210 11.48 11.69 2.67
C MET A 210 12.75 11.60 3.53
N LEU A 211 12.79 10.67 4.51
CA LEU A 211 13.98 10.42 5.32
C LEU A 211 15.12 9.83 4.49
N ALA A 212 14.83 8.88 3.59
CA ALA A 212 15.84 8.32 2.70
C ALA A 212 16.48 9.41 1.83
N ILE A 213 15.68 10.28 1.22
CA ILE A 213 16.17 11.40 0.40
C ILE A 213 17.00 12.38 1.24
N ALA A 214 16.54 12.74 2.44
CA ALA A 214 17.28 13.63 3.33
C ALA A 214 18.67 13.06 3.69
N PHE A 215 18.76 11.76 3.97
CA PHE A 215 20.04 11.10 4.24
C PHE A 215 20.94 10.97 3.00
N ILE A 216 20.38 10.77 1.81
CA ILE A 216 21.15 10.78 0.55
C ILE A 216 21.82 12.14 0.38
N ASN A 217 21.06 13.23 0.51
CA ASN A 217 21.58 14.59 0.35
C ASN A 217 22.62 14.92 1.42
N LEU A 218 22.34 14.60 2.68
CA LEU A 218 23.30 14.77 3.77
C LEU A 218 24.61 14.01 3.49
N SER A 219 24.52 12.78 2.98
CA SER A 219 25.70 11.97 2.65
C SER A 219 26.54 12.61 1.55
N VAL A 220 25.91 13.16 0.51
CA VAL A 220 26.61 13.87 -0.57
C VAL A 220 27.35 15.10 -0.04
N GLU A 221 26.77 15.82 0.93
CA GLU A 221 27.39 17.00 1.51
C GLU A 221 28.61 16.65 2.38
N ILE A 222 28.50 15.62 3.23
CA ILE A 222 29.54 15.29 4.22
C ILE A 222 30.54 14.24 3.76
N GLN A 223 30.41 13.67 2.55
CA GLN A 223 31.26 12.57 2.06
C GLN A 223 32.76 12.85 2.06
N THR A 224 33.17 14.12 1.98
CA THR A 224 34.59 14.49 1.99
C THR A 224 35.17 14.63 3.39
N THR A 225 34.35 15.00 4.38
CA THR A 225 34.76 15.24 5.76
C THR A 225 34.51 14.02 6.66
N HIS A 226 33.51 13.20 6.33
CA HIS A 226 33.08 12.04 7.13
C HIS A 226 32.80 10.79 6.28
N PRO A 227 33.81 10.27 5.55
CA PRO A 227 33.62 9.16 4.62
C PRO A 227 33.11 7.87 5.29
N ASP A 228 33.61 7.53 6.48
CA ASP A 228 33.19 6.33 7.22
C ASP A 228 31.69 6.37 7.55
N PHE A 229 31.20 7.55 7.93
CA PHE A 229 29.79 7.74 8.25
C PHE A 229 28.89 7.67 7.01
N CYS A 230 29.34 8.20 5.86
CA CYS A 230 28.62 8.03 4.59
C CYS A 230 28.53 6.56 4.16
N GLN A 231 29.61 5.80 4.30
CA GLN A 231 29.60 4.37 4.02
C GLN A 231 28.58 3.65 4.91
N HIS A 232 28.52 4.02 6.19
CA HIS A 232 27.52 3.52 7.15
C HIS A 232 26.10 3.84 6.72
N ILE A 233 25.80 5.11 6.39
CA ILE A 233 24.48 5.52 5.89
C ILE A 233 24.09 4.71 4.65
N TYR A 234 24.96 4.64 3.63
CA TYR A 234 24.62 3.92 2.40
C TYR A 234 24.37 2.43 2.64
N SER A 235 25.06 1.81 3.61
CA SER A 235 24.81 0.41 3.98
C SER A 235 23.39 0.21 4.52
N TYR A 236 22.89 1.16 5.29
CA TYR A 236 21.54 1.13 5.87
C TYR A 236 20.45 1.54 4.90
N LEU A 237 20.69 2.57 4.09
CA LEU A 237 19.73 3.03 3.08
C LEU A 237 19.40 1.91 2.08
N GLN A 238 20.34 1.01 1.79
CA GLN A 238 20.07 -0.15 0.94
C GLN A 238 19.07 -1.15 1.55
N GLY A 239 18.98 -1.21 2.88
CA GLY A 239 18.02 -2.04 3.59
C GLY A 239 16.61 -1.44 3.64
N LEU A 240 16.41 -0.17 3.24
CA LEU A 240 15.11 0.48 3.29
C LEU A 240 14.16 -0.01 2.18
N HIS A 241 12.91 -0.23 2.57
CA HIS A 241 11.80 -0.59 1.68
C HIS A 241 11.22 0.63 0.96
N CYS A 242 12.06 1.37 0.25
CA CYS A 242 11.65 2.52 -0.56
C CYS A 242 11.21 2.11 -1.98
N SER A 243 10.66 3.08 -2.70
CA SER A 243 10.35 3.06 -4.12
C SER A 243 11.56 2.66 -4.94
N GLN A 244 11.32 2.07 -6.11
CA GLN A 244 12.38 1.64 -7.01
C GLN A 244 13.24 2.82 -7.49
N GLU A 245 12.64 3.99 -7.65
CA GLU A 245 13.35 5.20 -8.02
C GLU A 245 14.34 5.62 -6.91
N THR A 246 13.87 5.72 -5.67
CA THR A 246 14.73 6.05 -4.51
C THR A 246 15.84 5.02 -4.34
N LYS A 247 15.53 3.72 -4.49
CA LYS A 247 16.54 2.65 -4.45
C LYS A 247 17.59 2.82 -5.55
N ARG A 248 17.19 3.16 -6.77
CA ARG A 248 18.12 3.44 -7.87
C ARG A 248 19.03 4.63 -7.54
N ILE A 249 18.48 5.70 -6.96
CA ILE A 249 19.25 6.88 -6.53
C ILE A 249 20.25 6.49 -5.44
N ILE A 250 19.86 5.69 -4.45
CA ILE A 250 20.76 5.17 -3.40
C ILE A 250 21.92 4.39 -4.02
N MET A 251 21.63 3.46 -4.94
CA MET A 251 22.65 2.64 -5.60
C MET A 251 23.60 3.48 -6.45
N GLN A 252 23.09 4.45 -7.21
CA GLN A 252 23.89 5.35 -8.04
C GLN A 252 24.82 6.21 -7.20
N ASN A 253 24.30 6.82 -6.12
CA ASN A 253 25.09 7.66 -5.23
C ASN A 253 26.17 6.85 -4.50
N ARG A 254 25.85 5.64 -4.03
CA ARG A 254 26.85 4.74 -3.43
C ARG A 254 27.97 4.37 -4.42
N ALA A 255 27.62 4.07 -5.67
CA ALA A 255 28.62 3.77 -6.70
C ALA A 255 29.54 4.97 -7.00
N VAL A 256 28.99 6.18 -7.00
CA VAL A 256 29.77 7.42 -7.13
C VAL A 256 30.69 7.60 -5.93
N PHE A 257 30.17 7.47 -4.71
CA PHE A 257 30.92 7.55 -3.46
C PHE A 257 32.11 6.57 -3.44
N ASN A 258 31.89 5.30 -3.76
CA ASN A 258 32.95 4.28 -3.78
C ASN A 258 34.07 4.62 -4.79
N ARG A 259 33.72 5.09 -6.00
CA ARG A 259 34.71 5.52 -6.99
C ARG A 259 35.54 6.71 -6.52
N HIS A 260 34.95 7.60 -5.72
CA HIS A 260 35.67 8.71 -5.12
C HIS A 260 36.64 8.25 -4.03
N GLN A 261 36.24 7.30 -3.17
CA GLN A 261 37.11 6.69 -2.18
C GLN A 261 38.31 5.98 -2.82
N GLU A 262 38.06 5.13 -3.82
CA GLU A 262 39.12 4.41 -4.57
C GLU A 262 40.14 5.36 -5.21
N LYS A 263 39.68 6.48 -5.76
CA LYS A 263 40.56 7.51 -6.35
C LYS A 263 41.40 8.22 -5.28
N GLN A 264 40.83 8.51 -4.12
CA GLN A 264 41.56 9.14 -3.01
C GLN A 264 42.64 8.21 -2.47
N GLU A 265 42.32 6.93 -2.26
CA GLU A 265 43.29 5.90 -1.83
C GLU A 265 44.39 5.66 -2.88
N ALA A 266 44.04 5.61 -4.16
CA ALA A 266 45.03 5.48 -5.24
C ALA A 266 45.97 6.70 -5.32
N SER A 267 45.48 7.89 -4.94
CA SER A 267 46.28 9.11 -4.92
C SER A 267 47.18 9.24 -3.68
N SER A 268 46.75 8.74 -2.51
CA SER A 268 47.55 8.73 -1.29
C SER A 268 48.70 7.72 -1.37
N ASN A 269 48.48 6.57 -2.00
CA ASN A 269 49.51 5.55 -2.23
C ASN A 269 50.56 5.95 -3.30
N ARG A 270 50.29 6.96 -4.14
CA ARG A 270 51.23 7.49 -5.14
C ARG A 270 52.12 8.61 -4.61
N GLY A 271 52.52 8.53 -3.35
CA GLY A 271 53.42 9.49 -2.70
C GLY A 271 54.61 9.89 -3.59
N GLY A 272 54.56 11.12 -4.12
CA GLY A 272 55.68 11.79 -4.79
C GLY A 272 55.39 12.31 -6.20
N SER A 273 54.66 13.43 -6.32
CA SER A 273 54.91 14.52 -7.30
C SER A 273 53.64 15.34 -7.60
N ARG A 274 53.43 16.36 -6.77
CA ARG A 274 53.04 17.74 -7.12
C ARG A 274 52.08 18.04 -8.31
N THR A 275 51.03 18.78 -7.93
CA THR A 275 50.41 19.96 -8.60
C THR A 275 49.24 19.78 -9.58
N GLY A 276 48.05 20.13 -9.10
CA GLY A 276 47.20 21.16 -9.72
C GLY A 276 46.29 20.77 -10.89
N CYS A 277 45.17 20.07 -10.64
CA CYS A 277 44.00 20.12 -11.55
C CYS A 277 42.67 19.62 -10.92
N GLY A 278 42.48 19.73 -9.61
CA GLY A 278 41.31 19.15 -8.91
C GLY A 278 40.06 20.03 -8.83
N ALA A 279 40.18 21.33 -9.05
CA ALA A 279 39.10 22.28 -8.76
C ALA A 279 37.94 22.25 -9.79
N PHE A 280 38.18 21.81 -11.03
CA PHE A 280 37.20 21.94 -12.11
C PHE A 280 36.16 20.82 -12.18
N VAL A 281 36.47 19.62 -11.69
CA VAL A 281 35.53 18.47 -11.77
C VAL A 281 34.44 18.55 -10.68
N GLY A 282 34.75 19.12 -9.52
CA GLY A 282 33.77 19.30 -8.44
C GLY A 282 32.68 20.34 -8.76
N ILE A 283 33.05 21.42 -9.44
CA ILE A 283 32.11 22.51 -9.80
C ILE A 283 31.09 22.05 -10.85
N ALA A 284 31.52 21.28 -11.85
CA ALA A 284 30.62 20.76 -12.88
C ALA A 284 29.59 19.76 -12.31
N PHE A 285 29.99 18.96 -11.30
CA PHE A 285 29.08 18.03 -10.65
C PHE A 285 28.06 18.75 -9.76
N PHE A 286 28.49 19.77 -9.03
CA PHE A 286 27.60 20.61 -8.20
C PHE A 286 26.53 21.30 -9.05
N ILE A 287 26.90 21.80 -10.24
CA ILE A 287 25.96 22.42 -11.19
C ILE A 287 24.91 21.42 -11.70
N ILE A 288 25.29 20.17 -12.01
CA ILE A 288 24.35 19.15 -12.50
C ILE A 288 23.37 18.71 -11.40
N THR A 289 23.83 18.58 -10.15
CA THR A 289 22.96 18.22 -9.02
C THR A 289 22.03 19.37 -8.66
N LEU A 290 22.53 20.62 -8.67
CA LEU A 290 21.73 21.82 -8.38
C LEU A 290 20.65 22.06 -9.46
N LEU A 291 20.96 21.83 -10.73
CA LEU A 291 19.99 21.95 -11.84
C LEU A 291 18.86 20.91 -11.75
N ARG A 292 19.13 19.69 -11.28
CA ARG A 292 18.08 18.69 -11.05
C ARG A 292 17.19 19.02 -9.86
N VAL A 293 17.75 19.63 -8.82
CA VAL A 293 16.97 20.07 -7.65
C VAL A 293 16.09 21.28 -8.01
N LEU A 294 16.58 22.23 -8.80
CA LEU A 294 15.79 23.39 -9.24
C LEU A 294 14.66 23.02 -10.20
N ILE A 295 14.85 22.02 -11.07
CA ILE A 295 13.78 21.52 -11.96
C ILE A 295 12.65 20.82 -11.17
N ASN A 296 12.95 20.22 -10.02
CA ASN A 296 11.94 19.57 -9.18
C ASN A 296 11.25 20.52 -8.18
N ILE A 297 11.77 21.74 -7.97
CA ILE A 297 11.16 22.75 -7.08
C ILE A 297 10.24 23.71 -7.86
N ALA A 298 10.41 23.83 -9.18
CA ALA A 298 9.56 24.67 -10.02
C ALA A 298 8.16 24.08 -10.32
N ASP A 299 7.85 22.88 -9.83
CA ASP A 299 6.58 22.18 -10.04
C ASP A 299 5.67 22.16 -8.79
N ASP A 300 6.05 22.88 -7.72
CA ASP A 300 5.31 22.87 -6.45
C ASP A 300 5.07 24.31 -5.95
N ASP A 301 4.25 25.05 -6.70
CA ASP A 301 3.65 26.31 -6.26
C ASP A 301 2.12 26.15 -6.37
N ASP A 302 1.47 25.73 -5.29
CA ASP A 302 0.06 26.06 -5.08
C ASP A 302 -0.24 26.24 -3.58
N GLN A 303 -0.42 27.50 -3.18
CA GLN A 303 -0.99 27.87 -1.89
C GLN A 303 -2.50 28.05 -2.01
N GLY A 304 -3.25 27.56 -1.01
CA GLY A 304 -4.39 28.31 -0.49
C GLY A 304 -5.72 27.55 -0.36
N TYR A 305 -6.05 27.19 0.88
CA TYR A 305 -7.39 26.84 1.36
C TYR A 305 -8.24 28.13 1.52
N THR A 306 -9.50 28.24 1.05
CA THR A 306 -10.77 27.93 1.77
C THR A 306 -12.01 27.97 0.83
N PRO A 307 -13.14 27.30 1.21
CA PRO A 307 -14.35 27.12 0.38
C PRO A 307 -15.41 28.23 0.58
N PRO A 308 -16.35 28.46 -0.36
CA PRO A 308 -17.69 27.85 -0.22
C PRO A 308 -18.44 27.58 -1.56
N GLY A 309 -19.42 26.66 -1.53
CA GLY A 309 -20.45 26.57 -2.57
C GLY A 309 -20.85 25.15 -2.95
N VAL A 310 -21.68 24.54 -2.11
CA VAL A 310 -22.39 23.29 -2.39
C VAL A 310 -23.22 23.44 -3.67
N ASN A 311 -23.02 22.55 -4.64
CA ASN A 311 -24.06 22.03 -5.52
C ASN A 311 -23.78 20.54 -5.70
N GLN A 312 -24.47 19.74 -4.91
CA GLN A 312 -24.52 18.28 -5.03
C GLN A 312 -25.16 17.91 -6.37
N VAL A 313 -24.48 17.05 -7.13
CA VAL A 313 -25.12 16.18 -8.11
C VAL A 313 -25.01 14.78 -7.54
N ASP A 314 -26.13 14.25 -7.06
CA ASP A 314 -26.26 12.88 -6.58
C ASP A 314 -26.04 11.90 -7.73
N ILE A 315 -25.03 11.05 -7.60
CA ILE A 315 -24.88 9.82 -8.40
C ILE A 315 -25.28 8.67 -7.47
N PRO A 316 -26.27 7.82 -7.84
CA PRO A 316 -26.73 6.76 -6.96
C PRO A 316 -25.62 5.74 -6.71
N SER A 317 -25.32 5.55 -5.43
CA SER A 317 -24.40 4.58 -4.86
C SER A 317 -24.98 3.16 -4.98
N ALA A 318 -24.82 2.55 -6.14
CA ALA A 318 -24.97 1.10 -6.31
C ALA A 318 -23.79 0.54 -7.10
N ALA A 319 -22.96 -0.25 -6.39
CA ALA A 319 -21.94 -1.17 -6.88
C ALA A 319 -20.66 -0.58 -7.52
N VAL A 320 -19.83 0.07 -6.71
CA VAL A 320 -18.36 -0.01 -6.88
C VAL A 320 -17.80 -0.64 -5.62
N ILE A 321 -17.67 -1.97 -5.64
CA ILE A 321 -16.95 -2.71 -4.59
C ILE A 321 -15.47 -2.58 -4.90
N THR A 322 -14.79 -1.67 -4.21
CA THR A 322 -13.33 -1.52 -4.24
C THR A 322 -12.72 -2.72 -3.51
N LEU A 323 -12.11 -3.64 -4.25
CA LEU A 323 -11.24 -4.67 -3.69
C LEU A 323 -10.06 -3.97 -2.98
N SER A 324 -10.04 -4.01 -1.65
CA SER A 324 -8.93 -3.50 -0.84
C SER A 324 -7.61 -4.22 -1.19
N GLU A 325 -6.48 -3.51 -1.15
CA GLU A 325 -5.15 -4.01 -1.58
C GLU A 325 -4.65 -5.24 -0.79
N MET A 326 -5.15 -5.47 0.43
CA MET A 326 -4.94 -6.73 1.17
C MET A 326 -5.57 -7.94 0.46
N GLY A 327 -6.71 -7.74 -0.20
CA GLY A 327 -7.32 -8.74 -1.07
C GLY A 327 -6.49 -8.98 -2.33
N TYR A 328 -5.83 -7.95 -2.86
CA TYR A 328 -5.02 -8.04 -4.07
C TYR A 328 -3.74 -8.87 -3.87
N GLN A 329 -2.97 -8.65 -2.79
CA GLN A 329 -1.76 -9.45 -2.54
C GLN A 329 -2.09 -10.91 -2.21
N THR A 330 -3.15 -11.14 -1.44
CA THR A 330 -3.65 -12.49 -1.13
C THR A 330 -4.12 -13.19 -2.40
N PHE A 331 -4.79 -12.47 -3.30
CA PHE A 331 -5.22 -12.95 -4.60
C PHE A 331 -4.04 -13.26 -5.52
N THR A 332 -3.02 -12.40 -5.61
CA THR A 332 -1.81 -12.65 -6.42
C THR A 332 -1.05 -13.89 -5.94
N ALA A 333 -0.90 -14.06 -4.62
CA ALA A 333 -0.29 -15.25 -4.03
C ALA A 333 -1.11 -16.53 -4.32
N GLN A 334 -2.44 -16.44 -4.30
CA GLN A 334 -3.33 -17.55 -4.65
C GLN A 334 -3.25 -17.90 -6.15
N ILE A 335 -3.20 -16.89 -7.03
CA ILE A 335 -3.01 -17.09 -8.48
C ILE A 335 -1.67 -17.76 -8.76
N GLN A 336 -0.58 -17.26 -8.17
CA GLN A 336 0.74 -17.87 -8.30
C GLN A 336 0.75 -19.32 -7.78
N HIS A 337 0.06 -19.59 -6.68
CA HIS A 337 -0.08 -20.93 -6.13
C HIS A 337 -0.91 -21.85 -7.05
N ILE A 338 -2.02 -21.39 -7.61
CA ILE A 338 -2.87 -22.16 -8.55
C ILE A 338 -2.08 -22.50 -9.82
N VAL A 339 -1.39 -21.50 -10.40
CA VAL A 339 -0.53 -21.67 -11.59
C VAL A 339 0.59 -22.67 -11.29
N LYS A 340 1.28 -22.52 -10.16
CA LYS A 340 2.36 -23.42 -9.74
C LYS A 340 1.86 -24.85 -9.46
N ARG A 341 0.67 -25.01 -8.86
CA ARG A 341 0.05 -26.33 -8.64
C ARG A 341 -0.33 -27.01 -9.95
N GLN A 342 -0.86 -26.28 -10.93
CA GLN A 342 -1.18 -26.83 -12.25
C GLN A 342 0.10 -27.27 -12.99
N LEU A 343 1.17 -26.48 -12.92
CA LEU A 343 2.47 -26.87 -13.49
C LEU A 343 3.02 -28.15 -12.85
N THR A 344 2.95 -28.24 -11.52
CA THR A 344 3.45 -29.37 -10.74
C THR A 344 2.63 -30.65 -10.94
N ALA A 345 1.29 -30.57 -10.94
CA ALA A 345 0.39 -31.73 -11.07
C ALA A 345 0.49 -32.44 -12.44
N HIS A 346 0.98 -31.72 -13.46
CA HIS A 346 1.18 -32.27 -14.79
C HIS A 346 2.63 -32.68 -15.08
N GLY A 347 3.54 -32.56 -14.09
CA GLY A 347 4.93 -33.00 -14.19
C GLY A 347 5.75 -32.21 -15.22
N LYS A 348 5.48 -30.90 -15.37
CA LYS A 348 6.08 -30.09 -16.43
C LYS A 348 6.74 -28.82 -15.89
N ASP A 349 7.93 -28.54 -16.41
CA ASP A 349 8.72 -27.35 -16.07
C ASP A 349 8.39 -26.13 -16.95
N SER A 350 7.43 -26.23 -17.89
CA SER A 350 7.07 -25.12 -18.79
C SER A 350 5.58 -25.09 -19.20
N ILE A 351 5.04 -23.88 -19.28
CA ILE A 351 3.61 -23.53 -19.42
C ILE A 351 3.02 -23.97 -20.78
N ALA A 352 3.84 -24.12 -21.82
CA ALA A 352 3.40 -24.39 -23.20
C ALA A 352 2.66 -25.73 -23.37
N GLU A 353 2.83 -26.66 -22.43
CA GLU A 353 2.39 -28.04 -22.57
C GLU A 353 1.20 -28.43 -21.65
N VAL A 354 0.69 -27.49 -20.85
CA VAL A 354 -0.41 -27.68 -19.87
C VAL A 354 -1.80 -27.56 -20.52
N ILE A 355 -1.91 -26.91 -21.69
CA ILE A 355 -3.19 -26.43 -22.25
C ILE A 355 -4.08 -27.55 -22.86
N ARG A 356 -3.76 -28.85 -22.75
CA ARG A 356 -4.48 -29.88 -23.52
C ARG A 356 -5.36 -30.92 -22.83
N ARG A 357 -5.38 -31.19 -21.52
CA ARG A 357 -6.24 -32.28 -20.98
C ARG A 357 -6.74 -32.13 -19.51
N GLN A 358 -8.08 -32.15 -19.40
CA GLN A 358 -8.99 -32.52 -18.29
C GLN A 358 -9.15 -31.61 -17.03
N PRO A 359 -10.38 -31.53 -16.46
CA PRO A 359 -10.72 -30.70 -15.30
C PRO A 359 -10.28 -31.33 -13.96
N LEU A 360 -9.90 -30.48 -13.01
CA LEU A 360 -9.53 -30.85 -11.64
C LEU A 360 -10.73 -30.63 -10.69
N TYR A 361 -11.09 -31.65 -9.89
CA TYR A 361 -12.06 -31.53 -8.78
C TYR A 361 -11.30 -31.45 -7.44
N ILE A 362 -11.65 -30.48 -6.59
CA ILE A 362 -11.04 -30.29 -5.26
C ILE A 362 -12.15 -30.51 -4.20
N PRO A 363 -11.94 -31.36 -3.18
CA PRO A 363 -12.95 -31.62 -2.16
C PRO A 363 -13.09 -30.48 -1.14
N PRO A 364 -14.26 -30.36 -0.46
CA PRO A 364 -14.71 -29.12 0.19
C PRO A 364 -14.14 -28.83 1.59
N ALA A 365 -13.25 -29.67 2.14
CA ALA A 365 -12.99 -29.68 3.58
C ALA A 365 -11.84 -28.77 4.06
N GLU A 366 -11.13 -28.06 3.18
CA GLU A 366 -9.96 -27.24 3.56
C GLU A 366 -9.99 -25.79 3.00
N ALA A 367 -11.14 -25.14 2.95
CA ALA A 367 -11.25 -23.76 2.46
C ALA A 367 -11.71 -22.77 3.56
N PRO A 368 -11.01 -21.63 3.77
CA PRO A 368 -11.57 -20.51 4.50
C PRO A 368 -12.55 -19.70 3.62
N LEU A 369 -13.65 -19.28 4.24
CA LEU A 369 -14.77 -18.39 3.84
C LEU A 369 -14.25 -17.06 3.21
N TYR A 370 -14.63 -16.51 2.05
CA TYR A 370 -15.64 -16.68 0.97
C TYR A 370 -15.22 -15.74 -0.22
N PRO A 371 -15.87 -15.79 -1.41
CA PRO A 371 -15.66 -16.65 -2.58
C PRO A 371 -14.77 -15.94 -3.66
N ASP A 372 -14.14 -16.58 -4.65
CA ASP A 372 -14.76 -17.27 -5.77
C ASP A 372 -13.81 -18.33 -6.33
N PHE A 373 -14.39 -19.47 -6.68
CA PHE A 373 -13.77 -20.52 -7.48
C PHE A 373 -13.24 -19.91 -8.77
N CYS A 374 -11.92 -19.89 -8.94
CA CYS A 374 -11.33 -19.67 -10.25
C CYS A 374 -11.55 -20.93 -11.08
N GLU A 375 -12.59 -20.94 -11.89
CA GLU A 375 -12.81 -22.00 -12.86
C GLU A 375 -12.02 -21.74 -14.15
N PRO A 376 -11.56 -22.80 -14.85
CA PRO A 376 -11.03 -22.64 -16.20
C PRO A 376 -12.05 -21.93 -17.09
N MET A 377 -11.62 -20.90 -17.82
CA MET A 377 -12.50 -20.14 -18.72
C MET A 377 -13.24 -20.99 -19.76
N LEU A 378 -12.71 -22.18 -20.08
CA LEU A 378 -13.36 -23.16 -20.96
C LEU A 378 -14.67 -23.74 -20.39
N ASN A 379 -14.83 -23.75 -19.06
CA ASN A 379 -16.03 -24.22 -18.38
C ASN A 379 -17.18 -23.23 -18.46
N TYR A 380 -16.89 -21.97 -18.80
CA TYR A 380 -17.93 -20.96 -18.91
C TYR A 380 -18.73 -21.14 -20.20
N GLN A 381 -19.98 -21.59 -20.07
CA GLN A 381 -20.90 -21.87 -21.18
C GLN A 381 -22.27 -21.21 -20.95
N PRO A 382 -22.36 -19.87 -20.94
CA PRO A 382 -23.64 -19.20 -20.70
C PRO A 382 -24.59 -19.41 -21.88
N GLN A 383 -25.89 -19.47 -21.59
CA GLN A 383 -26.94 -19.48 -22.61
C GLN A 383 -27.01 -18.07 -23.23
N ASN A 384 -27.04 -17.98 -24.57
CA ASN A 384 -27.00 -16.72 -25.35
C ASN A 384 -25.65 -15.99 -25.39
N ALA A 385 -24.54 -16.71 -25.20
CA ALA A 385 -23.21 -16.13 -25.38
C ALA A 385 -22.87 -15.82 -26.84
N VAL A 386 -22.10 -14.76 -27.04
CA VAL A 386 -21.34 -14.53 -28.26
C VAL A 386 -20.01 -15.28 -28.13
N ARG A 387 -19.60 -16.00 -29.18
CA ARG A 387 -18.28 -16.63 -29.23
C ARG A 387 -17.24 -15.53 -29.48
N THR A 388 -16.28 -15.41 -28.59
CA THR A 388 -15.21 -14.41 -28.64
C THR A 388 -13.87 -15.12 -28.65
N GLU A 389 -13.03 -14.81 -29.63
CA GLU A 389 -11.64 -15.28 -29.68
C GLU A 389 -10.73 -14.21 -29.10
N LEU A 390 -10.00 -14.55 -28.05
CA LEU A 390 -9.00 -13.67 -27.45
C LEU A 390 -7.61 -14.13 -27.92
N THR A 391 -6.89 -13.24 -28.61
CA THR A 391 -5.52 -13.52 -29.10
C THR A 391 -4.51 -12.61 -28.39
N ASN A 392 -3.48 -13.20 -27.78
CA ASN A 392 -2.39 -12.45 -27.17
C ASN A 392 -1.33 -12.08 -28.22
N ASN A 393 -1.45 -10.88 -28.79
CA ASN A 393 -0.45 -10.31 -29.71
C ASN A 393 0.61 -9.44 -29.01
N SER A 394 0.63 -9.43 -27.68
CA SER A 394 1.62 -8.67 -26.92
C SER A 394 2.97 -9.37 -26.89
N GLU A 395 4.02 -8.69 -26.40
CA GLU A 395 5.31 -9.33 -26.15
C GLU A 395 5.37 -10.10 -24.82
N TYR A 396 4.31 -10.07 -24.03
CA TYR A 396 4.22 -10.61 -22.66
C TYR A 396 3.29 -11.82 -22.60
N ASP A 397 3.42 -12.63 -21.54
CA ASP A 397 2.40 -13.60 -21.17
C ASP A 397 1.26 -12.91 -20.43
N ILE A 398 0.02 -13.38 -20.64
CA ILE A 398 -1.19 -12.75 -20.11
C ILE A 398 -2.01 -13.74 -19.28
N VAL A 399 -2.51 -13.29 -18.12
CA VAL A 399 -3.62 -13.93 -17.41
C VAL A 399 -4.89 -13.12 -17.64
N VAL A 400 -5.93 -13.80 -18.09
CA VAL A 400 -7.24 -13.27 -18.40
C VAL A 400 -8.19 -13.67 -17.28
N PHE A 401 -8.92 -12.70 -16.74
CA PHE A 401 -10.01 -12.90 -15.80
C PHE A 401 -11.33 -12.51 -16.47
N LEU A 402 -12.27 -13.45 -16.50
CA LEU A 402 -13.63 -13.22 -16.93
C LEU A 402 -14.55 -13.31 -15.72
N ARG A 403 -15.15 -12.19 -15.30
CA ARG A 403 -16.01 -12.12 -14.13
C ARG A 403 -17.46 -11.94 -14.56
N ASN A 404 -18.35 -12.73 -13.98
CA ASN A 404 -19.78 -12.49 -14.07
C ASN A 404 -20.37 -12.35 -12.66
N GLN A 405 -21.70 -12.35 -12.53
CA GLN A 405 -22.37 -12.20 -11.23
C GLN A 405 -22.20 -13.40 -10.28
N GLN A 406 -21.75 -14.55 -10.78
CA GLN A 406 -21.73 -15.82 -10.06
C GLN A 406 -20.32 -16.35 -9.78
N ALA A 407 -19.35 -16.08 -10.66
CA ALA A 407 -18.01 -16.63 -10.59
C ALA A 407 -16.97 -15.80 -11.34
N THR A 408 -15.70 -16.07 -11.02
CA THR A 408 -14.53 -15.59 -11.75
C THR A 408 -13.88 -16.74 -12.50
N TYR A 409 -13.74 -16.62 -13.81
CA TYR A 409 -13.06 -17.59 -14.66
C TYR A 409 -11.68 -17.09 -15.07
N VAL A 410 -10.73 -18.00 -15.20
CA VAL A 410 -9.32 -17.64 -15.48
C VAL A 410 -8.79 -18.42 -16.68
N ALA A 411 -8.01 -17.75 -17.53
CA ALA A 411 -7.20 -18.37 -18.56
C ALA A 411 -5.81 -17.75 -18.62
N PHE A 412 -4.81 -18.57 -18.94
CA PHE A 412 -3.46 -18.13 -19.27
C PHE A 412 -3.28 -18.13 -20.78
N LEU A 413 -2.67 -17.08 -21.32
CA LEU A 413 -2.37 -16.90 -22.73
C LEU A 413 -0.90 -16.54 -22.91
N ALA A 414 -0.10 -17.48 -23.40
CA ALA A 414 1.28 -17.17 -23.77
C ALA A 414 1.32 -16.22 -24.99
N LYS A 415 2.46 -15.56 -25.22
CA LYS A 415 2.69 -14.78 -26.45
C LYS A 415 2.31 -15.57 -27.71
N GLY A 416 1.45 -14.99 -28.54
CA GLY A 416 0.95 -15.58 -29.80
C GLY A 416 -0.12 -16.66 -29.63
N GLN A 417 -0.55 -16.99 -28.41
CA GLN A 417 -1.65 -17.92 -28.18
C GLN A 417 -3.02 -17.27 -28.28
N LYS A 418 -4.01 -18.11 -28.53
CA LYS A 418 -5.42 -17.74 -28.58
C LYS A 418 -6.27 -18.66 -27.71
N VAL A 419 -7.32 -18.11 -27.12
CA VAL A 419 -8.35 -18.85 -26.40
C VAL A 419 -9.71 -18.42 -26.90
N GLU A 420 -10.55 -19.40 -27.21
CA GLU A 420 -11.94 -19.15 -27.51
C GLU A 420 -12.76 -19.23 -26.23
N THR A 421 -13.59 -18.22 -26.00
CA THR A 421 -14.53 -18.18 -24.89
C THR A 421 -15.89 -17.72 -25.36
N LYS A 422 -16.88 -17.85 -24.49
CA LYS A 422 -18.25 -17.43 -24.69
C LYS A 422 -18.55 -16.33 -23.70
N MET A 423 -19.01 -15.17 -24.17
CA MET A 423 -19.29 -14.02 -23.31
C MET A 423 -20.71 -13.50 -23.52
N VAL A 424 -21.33 -13.02 -22.45
CA VAL A 424 -22.57 -12.25 -22.50
C VAL A 424 -22.28 -10.78 -22.19
N ALA A 425 -23.19 -9.88 -22.57
CA ALA A 425 -22.98 -8.42 -22.47
C ALA A 425 -22.71 -7.90 -21.04
N GLN A 426 -23.02 -8.69 -20.02
CA GLN A 426 -22.86 -8.34 -18.61
C GLN A 426 -21.53 -8.84 -18.00
N ASP A 427 -20.75 -9.61 -18.76
CA ASP A 427 -19.46 -10.10 -18.30
C ASP A 427 -18.39 -8.99 -18.31
N ALA A 428 -17.49 -9.04 -17.33
CA ALA A 428 -16.36 -8.14 -17.23
C ALA A 428 -15.05 -8.91 -17.51
N LEU A 429 -14.24 -8.41 -18.44
CA LEU A 429 -12.93 -8.98 -18.76
C LEU A 429 -11.83 -8.12 -18.12
N SER A 430 -10.79 -8.75 -17.60
CA SER A 430 -9.60 -8.06 -17.06
C SER A 430 -8.35 -8.84 -17.42
N PHE A 431 -7.23 -8.13 -17.60
CA PHE A 431 -5.98 -8.71 -18.08
C PHE A 431 -4.81 -8.31 -17.19
N TYR A 432 -3.88 -9.24 -17.01
CA TYR A 432 -2.60 -8.98 -16.34
C TYR A 432 -1.49 -9.52 -17.22
N ALA A 433 -0.53 -8.68 -17.57
CA ALA A 433 0.56 -9.03 -18.47
C ALA A 433 1.91 -8.95 -17.74
N GLY A 434 2.81 -9.89 -17.98
CA GLY A 434 4.15 -9.87 -17.39
C GLY A 434 5.14 -10.77 -18.13
N ASN A 435 6.43 -10.44 -18.02
CA ASN A 435 7.53 -11.33 -18.37
C ASN A 435 7.98 -12.06 -17.10
N ASP A 436 8.04 -13.39 -17.14
CA ASP A 436 8.48 -14.26 -16.04
C ASP A 436 7.71 -14.10 -14.70
N TRP A 437 6.56 -13.42 -14.70
CA TRP A 437 5.71 -13.14 -13.53
C TRP A 437 6.40 -12.45 -12.34
N SER A 438 7.59 -11.89 -12.58
CA SER A 438 8.38 -11.16 -11.58
C SER A 438 8.22 -9.63 -11.66
N TYR A 439 7.43 -9.13 -12.63
CA TYR A 439 7.20 -7.70 -12.87
C TYR A 439 5.69 -7.40 -12.90
N ASP A 440 5.23 -6.52 -12.01
CA ASP A 440 3.86 -6.01 -11.97
C ASP A 440 3.66 -4.88 -13.01
N VAL A 441 2.93 -5.16 -14.08
CA VAL A 441 2.26 -4.12 -14.88
C VAL A 441 0.77 -4.43 -14.88
N THR A 442 0.00 -3.67 -14.10
CA THR A 442 -1.45 -3.85 -14.01
C THR A 442 -2.13 -3.08 -15.14
N PHE A 443 -2.79 -3.77 -16.05
CA PHE A 443 -3.64 -3.16 -17.08
C PHE A 443 -5.11 -3.24 -16.66
N LYS A 444 -5.69 -2.13 -16.17
CA LYS A 444 -7.14 -2.04 -15.96
C LYS A 444 -7.81 -1.47 -17.19
N ALA A 445 -8.24 -2.34 -18.10
CA ALA A 445 -9.21 -1.97 -19.13
C ALA A 445 -10.58 -2.53 -18.72
N HIS A 446 -11.53 -1.65 -18.39
CA HIS A 446 -12.92 -2.03 -18.17
C HIS A 446 -13.64 -2.06 -19.53
N LEU A 447 -13.61 -3.20 -20.21
CA LEU A 447 -14.36 -3.39 -21.44
C LEU A 447 -15.84 -3.59 -21.13
N PHE A 448 -16.64 -2.52 -21.25
CA PHE A 448 -18.08 -2.63 -21.41
C PHE A 448 -18.38 -2.75 -22.89
N MET A 449 -18.88 -3.90 -23.34
CA MET A 449 -19.23 -4.08 -24.76
C MET A 449 -20.46 -3.22 -25.13
N ARG A 450 -20.22 -1.98 -25.53
CA ARG A 450 -21.02 -1.26 -26.52
C ARG A 450 -20.10 -0.88 -27.68
N ALA A 451 -20.11 -1.72 -28.72
CA ALA A 451 -19.59 -1.50 -30.07
C ALA A 451 -18.56 -0.35 -30.23
N GLY A 452 -17.27 -0.66 -30.10
CA GLY A 452 -16.19 0.28 -30.43
C GLY A 452 -14.84 -0.19 -29.91
N VAL A 453 -13.84 -0.25 -30.78
CA VAL A 453 -12.45 -0.64 -30.49
C VAL A 453 -11.78 0.39 -29.58
N GLU A 454 -11.15 -0.03 -28.49
CA GLU A 454 -10.28 0.85 -27.69
C GLU A 454 -8.81 0.41 -27.76
N ARG A 455 -7.92 1.38 -27.98
CA ARG A 455 -6.47 1.21 -28.01
C ARG A 455 -5.86 1.59 -26.67
N THR A 456 -4.92 0.78 -26.17
CA THR A 456 -4.06 1.17 -25.05
C THR A 456 -2.64 1.42 -25.54
N VAL A 457 -1.86 2.18 -24.77
CA VAL A 457 -0.51 2.68 -25.11
C VAL A 457 0.50 1.55 -25.41
N HIS A 458 0.20 0.29 -25.06
CA HIS A 458 1.11 -0.85 -25.25
C HIS A 458 0.47 -2.12 -25.87
N GLY A 459 -0.73 -2.04 -26.44
CA GLY A 459 -1.34 -3.17 -27.15
C GLY A 459 -2.74 -2.88 -27.70
N ALA A 460 -3.06 -3.46 -28.86
CA ALA A 460 -4.38 -3.44 -29.46
C ALA A 460 -5.05 -4.82 -29.28
N PHE A 461 -6.30 -4.85 -28.82
CA PHE A 461 -7.13 -6.05 -28.80
C PHE A 461 -8.25 -5.89 -29.82
N LEU A 462 -8.39 -6.87 -30.71
CA LEU A 462 -9.43 -6.92 -31.73
C LEU A 462 -10.45 -7.97 -31.31
N SER A 463 -11.70 -7.55 -31.15
CA SER A 463 -12.84 -8.45 -31.38
C SER A 463 -13.11 -8.39 -32.87
N SER A 464 -13.08 -9.51 -33.60
CA SER A 464 -13.71 -9.57 -34.92
C SER A 464 -15.20 -9.24 -34.72
N ASP A 465 -15.72 -8.13 -35.26
CA ASP A 465 -15.79 -7.85 -36.69
C ASP A 465 -15.24 -6.47 -37.11
N SER A 466 -14.59 -6.47 -38.29
CA SER A 466 -14.08 -5.34 -39.10
C SER A 466 -12.63 -4.82 -38.89
N THR A 467 -11.75 -5.43 -39.70
CA THR A 467 -10.67 -4.84 -40.53
C THR A 467 -9.46 -4.15 -39.87
N THR A 468 -8.37 -4.93 -39.83
CA THR A 468 -6.92 -4.63 -39.97
C THR A 468 -6.37 -3.25 -39.55
N LEU A 469 -5.38 -3.23 -38.66
CA LEU A 469 -4.57 -2.04 -38.35
C LEU A 469 -3.10 -2.38 -38.11
N ASN A 470 -2.20 -1.70 -38.85
CA ASN A 470 -0.75 -1.75 -38.70
C ASN A 470 -0.24 -0.81 -37.60
N TYR A 471 0.90 -1.18 -37.01
CA TYR A 471 1.60 -0.48 -35.93
C TYR A 471 2.17 0.88 -36.37
N LEU A 472 1.92 1.94 -35.61
CA LEU A 472 2.57 3.24 -35.77
C LEU A 472 3.07 3.73 -34.40
N ASN A 473 4.39 3.86 -34.28
CA ASN A 473 5.09 4.40 -33.12
C ASN A 473 5.23 5.92 -33.28
N ARG A 474 4.57 6.72 -32.44
CA ARG A 474 4.96 8.11 -32.15
C ARG A 474 4.36 8.61 -30.83
N SER A 475 5.23 9.19 -30.03
CA SER A 475 5.01 9.88 -28.76
C SER A 475 4.22 11.18 -28.94
N TYR A 476 3.35 11.54 -27.98
CA TYR A 476 2.65 12.83 -27.95
C TYR A 476 3.02 13.67 -26.72
N GLN A 477 3.39 14.93 -26.99
CA GLN A 477 3.32 16.07 -26.09
C GLN A 477 1.86 16.52 -25.98
N TYR A 478 1.46 16.92 -24.77
CA TYR A 478 0.12 17.40 -24.43
C TYR A 478 0.00 18.91 -24.73
N LEU A 479 -1.04 19.32 -25.47
CA LEU A 479 -1.40 20.74 -25.64
C LEU A 479 -2.90 20.91 -25.35
N GLY A 480 -3.18 21.59 -24.23
CA GLY A 480 -4.26 22.57 -24.04
C GLY A 480 -5.75 22.18 -24.20
N SER A 481 -6.53 22.49 -23.17
CA SER A 481 -8.00 22.40 -23.05
C SER A 481 -8.78 23.54 -23.72
N TYR A 482 -10.03 23.31 -24.17
CA TYR A 482 -11.19 24.25 -24.11
C TYR A 482 -12.55 23.49 -24.25
N PRO A 483 -13.73 24.07 -23.88
CA PRO A 483 -14.95 23.34 -23.52
C PRO A 483 -16.09 23.35 -24.56
N SER A 484 -17.00 22.37 -24.39
CA SER A 484 -18.44 22.32 -24.73
C SER A 484 -18.93 22.73 -26.13
N HIS A 485 -19.21 21.72 -26.97
CA HIS A 485 -20.49 21.43 -27.67
C HIS A 485 -20.26 20.71 -29.02
N GLY A 486 -20.92 19.55 -29.19
CA GLY A 486 -21.54 19.11 -30.45
C GLY A 486 -20.69 18.70 -31.67
N VAL A 487 -20.87 17.44 -32.07
CA VAL A 487 -20.61 16.82 -33.40
C VAL A 487 -19.17 16.36 -33.67
N ILE A 488 -19.00 15.04 -33.82
CA ILE A 488 -17.77 14.40 -34.31
C ILE A 488 -17.93 14.18 -35.81
N GLY A 489 -17.23 14.98 -36.62
CA GLY A 489 -16.91 14.66 -38.01
C GLY A 489 -15.49 14.11 -38.09
N ILE A 490 -15.28 12.98 -38.77
CA ILE A 490 -13.94 12.42 -39.01
C ILE A 490 -13.47 12.92 -40.37
N ALA A 491 -12.32 13.60 -40.41
CA ALA A 491 -11.63 13.95 -41.64
C ALA A 491 -10.45 13.01 -41.88
N PHE A 492 -10.25 12.60 -43.14
CA PHE A 492 -9.05 11.90 -43.58
C PHE A 492 -8.20 12.84 -44.43
N THR A 493 -6.90 12.91 -44.17
CA THR A 493 -5.93 13.52 -45.07
C THR A 493 -5.30 12.45 -45.96
N SER A 494 -5.44 12.61 -47.27
CA SER A 494 -4.66 11.89 -48.27
C SER A 494 -3.34 12.63 -48.50
N PRO A 495 -2.21 11.93 -48.74
CA PRO A 495 -0.89 12.55 -48.70
C PRO A 495 -0.43 13.18 -50.02
N ASN A 496 -1.32 13.75 -50.84
CA ASN A 496 -0.91 14.52 -52.02
C ASN A 496 -1.93 15.63 -52.37
N GLU A 497 -1.37 16.83 -52.59
CA GLU A 497 -1.95 18.08 -53.10
C GLU A 497 -2.60 19.06 -52.10
N ASP A 498 -2.17 20.32 -52.22
CA ASP A 498 -2.57 21.50 -51.46
C ASP A 498 -4.07 21.80 -51.64
N GLY A 499 -4.86 21.49 -50.63
CA GLY A 499 -6.25 21.92 -50.55
C GLY A 499 -7.09 21.04 -49.62
N LEU A 500 -7.44 21.58 -48.45
CA LEU A 500 -8.45 20.96 -47.58
C LEU A 500 -9.84 21.25 -48.17
N GLN A 501 -10.46 20.28 -48.84
CA GLN A 501 -11.90 20.33 -49.15
C GLN A 501 -12.66 19.44 -48.18
N VAL A 502 -13.63 20.02 -47.48
CA VAL A 502 -14.61 19.30 -46.67
C VAL A 502 -15.90 19.22 -47.47
N LEU A 503 -16.25 18.02 -47.95
CA LEU A 503 -17.57 17.74 -48.52
C LEU A 503 -18.45 17.12 -47.43
N GLY A 504 -19.40 17.91 -46.92
CA GLY A 504 -20.50 17.42 -46.12
C GLY A 504 -21.67 17.04 -47.02
N CYS A 505 -22.01 15.76 -47.09
CA CYS A 505 -23.30 15.34 -47.65
C CYS A 505 -24.32 15.30 -46.52
N ASN A 506 -25.33 16.17 -46.59
CA ASN A 506 -26.65 15.85 -46.06
C ASN A 506 -27.65 16.01 -47.21
N ASN A 507 -28.51 15.02 -47.37
CA ASN A 507 -29.70 15.15 -48.21
C ASN A 507 -30.58 16.26 -47.61
N GLU A 508 -30.54 17.43 -48.23
CA GLU A 508 -31.69 18.11 -48.87
C GLU A 508 -31.43 19.62 -48.98
N ASN A 509 -31.47 20.09 -50.23
CA ASN A 509 -31.61 21.46 -50.72
C ASN A 509 -30.41 22.42 -50.73
N PHE A 510 -30.17 22.91 -51.95
CA PHE A 510 -29.20 23.90 -52.42
C PHE A 510 -29.33 25.26 -51.72
N THR A 511 -28.20 25.87 -51.34
CA THR A 511 -27.73 27.19 -51.82
C THR A 511 -26.31 27.49 -51.31
N GLU A 512 -25.45 27.97 -52.20
CA GLU A 512 -24.09 28.47 -51.94
C GLU A 512 -24.07 29.66 -50.98
N PHE A 513 -23.02 29.79 -50.16
CA PHE A 513 -22.41 31.09 -49.84
C PHE A 513 -20.93 30.93 -49.44
N GLU A 514 -20.05 31.66 -50.13
CA GLU A 514 -18.65 31.87 -49.79
C GLU A 514 -18.49 32.86 -48.62
N GLY A 515 -17.50 32.63 -47.76
CA GLY A 515 -17.12 33.59 -46.72
C GLY A 515 -15.69 33.36 -46.22
N PHE A 516 -14.76 34.19 -46.69
CA PHE A 516 -13.42 34.36 -46.13
C PHE A 516 -13.46 35.08 -44.77
N ALA A 517 -12.67 34.62 -43.80
CA ALA A 517 -12.19 35.50 -42.73
C ALA A 517 -10.81 35.07 -42.20
N LYS A 518 -9.91 36.04 -42.26
CA LYS A 518 -8.49 36.06 -41.88
C LYS A 518 -8.40 36.63 -40.46
N TYR A 519 -7.66 36.02 -39.54
CA TYR A 519 -7.29 36.69 -38.28
C TYR A 519 -5.82 36.51 -37.90
N LYS A 520 -5.31 37.62 -37.34
CA LYS A 520 -3.95 37.91 -36.89
C LYS A 520 -3.45 36.99 -35.79
#